data_AF-A0A1F8GPP0-F1
#
_entry.id   AF-A0A1F8GPP0-F1
#
_cell.length_a   1.000
_cell.length_b   1.000
_cell.length_c   1.000
_cell.angle_alpha   90.00
_cell.angle_beta   90.00
_cell.angle_gamma   90.00
#
_symmetry.space_group_name_H-M   'P 1'
#
loop_
_entity.id
_entity.type
_entity.pdbx_description
1 polymer ?
#
loop_
_entity_poly.entity_id
_entity_poly.type
_entity_poly.pdbx_seq_one_letter_code
_entity_poly.pdbx_strand_id
1 'polypeptide(L)'
;MKIIYIAGPYIGNRDKEVIEKNIREAEKYQIALANAGIGFFCPHNHSEHFQEKAKASESFYLELDLEFLRRSADAVLAMPGWERSSGAM
;
A
#
# COMPACT_ATOMS: atom_id res chain seq x y z
N MET A 1 -17.50 -0.49 10.32
CA MET A 1 -16.31 -1.37 10.43
C MET A 1 -15.09 -0.48 10.53
N LYS A 2 -14.09 -0.84 11.35
CA LYS A 2 -12.82 -0.09 11.40
C LYS A 2 -11.98 -0.42 10.17
N ILE A 3 -11.31 0.58 9.58
CA ILE A 3 -10.48 0.43 8.38
C ILE A 3 -9.02 0.69 8.74
N ILE A 4 -8.16 -0.28 8.46
CA ILE A 4 -6.72 -0.19 8.66
C ILE A 4 -6.03 0.12 7.32
N TYR A 5 -5.26 1.20 7.28
CA TYR A 5 -4.41 1.52 6.14
C TYR A 5 -3.07 0.79 6.26
N ILE A 6 -2.65 0.07 5.23
CA ILE A 6 -1.39 -0.68 5.22
C ILE A 6 -0.32 0.15 4.54
N ALA A 7 0.72 0.53 5.28
CA ALA A 7 1.84 1.34 4.80
C ALA A 7 3.12 0.52 4.78
N GLY A 8 3.91 0.62 3.71
CA GLY A 8 5.13 -0.16 3.56
C GLY A 8 5.90 0.16 2.27
N PRO A 9 7.06 -0.47 2.06
CA PRO A 9 7.81 -0.31 0.82
C PRO A 9 7.02 -0.85 -0.38
N TYR A 10 6.87 -0.05 -1.44
CA TYR A 10 6.36 -0.48 -2.74
C TYR A 10 7.48 -0.51 -3.78
N ILE A 11 8.24 0.58 -3.90
CA ILE A 11 9.28 0.76 -4.91
C ILE A 11 10.57 0.10 -4.45
N GLY A 12 11.00 -0.95 -5.16
CA GLY A 12 12.37 -1.44 -5.10
C GLY A 12 13.11 -1.09 -6.38
N ASN A 13 13.78 0.06 -6.46
CA ASN A 13 14.63 0.45 -7.60
C ASN A 13 14.03 0.28 -9.02
N ARG A 14 12.69 0.26 -9.18
CA ARG A 14 11.96 -0.09 -10.43
C ARG A 14 12.19 -1.53 -10.90
N ASP A 15 12.72 -2.39 -10.06
CA ASP A 15 12.81 -3.83 -10.28
C ASP A 15 11.43 -4.47 -10.10
N LYS A 16 10.93 -5.11 -11.15
CA LYS A 16 9.62 -5.76 -11.16
C LYS A 16 9.52 -6.90 -10.14
N GLU A 17 10.59 -7.66 -9.95
CA GLU A 17 10.59 -8.79 -9.00
C GLU A 17 10.48 -8.28 -7.56
N VAL A 18 11.15 -7.16 -7.26
CA VAL A 18 11.09 -6.55 -5.94
C VAL A 18 9.71 -5.93 -5.68
N ILE A 19 9.14 -5.25 -6.68
CA ILE A 19 7.77 -4.72 -6.60
C ILE A 19 6.78 -5.86 -6.34
N GLU A 20 6.84 -6.94 -7.12
CA GLU A 20 5.98 -8.10 -6.95
C GLU A 20 6.12 -8.70 -5.55
N LYS A 21 7.36 -8.90 -5.09
CA LYS A 21 7.63 -9.40 -3.74
C LYS A 21 7.00 -8.50 -2.66
N ASN A 22 7.11 -7.18 -2.79
CA ASN A 22 6.54 -6.24 -1.82
C ASN A 22 5.01 -6.28 -1.82
N ILE A 23 4.38 -6.39 -2.99
CA ILE A 23 2.92 -6.52 -3.12
C ILE A 23 2.45 -7.80 -2.42
N ARG A 24 3.11 -8.94 -2.68
CA ARG A 24 2.78 -10.23 -2.03
C ARG A 24 3.06 -10.21 -0.54
N GLU A 25 4.06 -9.45 -0.08
CA GLU A 25 4.29 -9.25 1.35
C GLU A 25 3.15 -8.44 2.00
N ALA A 26 2.70 -7.36 1.36
CA ALA A 26 1.56 -6.55 1.82
C ALA A 26 0.25 -7.36 1.83
N GLU A 27 0.07 -8.27 0.87
CA GLU A 27 -1.07 -9.19 0.77
C GLU A 27 -1.24 -10.08 2.01
N LYS A 28 -0.15 -10.50 2.65
CA LYS A 28 -0.22 -11.31 3.88
C LYS A 28 -0.94 -10.57 5.01
N TYR A 29 -0.72 -9.26 5.14
CA TYR A 29 -1.37 -8.44 6.16
C TYR A 29 -2.86 -8.23 5.85
N GLN A 30 -3.20 -8.08 4.57
CA GLN A 30 -4.61 -8.00 4.13
C GLN A 30 -5.36 -9.28 4.46
N ILE A 31 -4.77 -10.44 4.15
CA ILE A 31 -5.36 -11.75 4.49
C ILE A 31 -5.55 -11.88 6.01
N ALA A 32 -4.57 -11.46 6.81
CA ALA A 32 -4.67 -11.51 8.26
C ALA A 32 -5.81 -10.62 8.79
N LEU A 33 -5.94 -9.39 8.28
CA LEU A 33 -7.02 -8.46 8.66
C LEU A 33 -8.40 -8.96 8.21
N ALA A 34 -8.49 -9.52 7.00
CA ALA A 34 -9.72 -10.14 6.48
C ALA A 34 -10.19 -11.29 7.38
N ASN A 35 -9.28 -12.19 7.75
CA ASN A 35 -9.57 -13.32 8.64
C ASN A 35 -9.96 -12.87 10.05
N ALA A 36 -9.55 -11.67 10.46
CA ALA A 36 -9.96 -11.06 11.73
C ALA A 36 -11.27 -10.26 11.64
N GLY A 37 -11.91 -10.17 10.46
CA GLY A 37 -13.13 -9.37 10.25
C GLY A 37 -12.89 -7.85 10.32
N ILE A 38 -11.65 -7.42 10.06
CA ILE A 38 -11.24 -6.01 10.10
C ILE A 38 -11.14 -5.48 8.67
N GLY A 39 -11.69 -4.29 8.42
CA GLY A 39 -11.60 -3.63 7.12
C GLY A 39 -10.18 -3.13 6.87
N PHE A 40 -9.76 -3.06 5.62
CA PHE A 40 -8.42 -2.60 5.26
C PHE A 40 -8.39 -1.89 3.91
N PHE A 41 -7.36 -1.06 3.74
CA PHE A 41 -6.97 -0.49 2.46
C PHE A 41 -5.46 -0.67 2.28
N CYS A 42 -5.05 -1.13 1.10
CA CYS A 42 -3.66 -1.38 0.76
C CYS A 42 -3.32 -0.70 -0.59
N PRO A 43 -2.52 0.36 -0.59
CA PRO A 43 -2.06 1.03 -1.80
C PRO A 43 -1.45 0.10 -2.83
N HIS A 44 -0.64 -0.86 -2.34
CA HIS A 44 0.14 -1.80 -3.14
C HIS A 44 -0.72 -2.60 -4.11
N ASN A 45 -1.89 -3.04 -3.65
CA ASN A 45 -2.83 -3.84 -4.45
C ASN A 45 -3.88 -2.98 -5.15
N HIS A 46 -4.27 -1.86 -4.56
CA HIS A 46 -5.26 -0.96 -5.14
C HIS A 46 -4.81 -0.41 -6.51
N SER A 47 -3.52 -0.14 -6.67
CA SER A 47 -2.93 0.40 -7.90
C SER A 47 -1.86 -0.52 -8.52
N GLU A 48 -1.97 -1.82 -8.28
CA GLU A 48 -0.99 -2.85 -8.67
C GLU A 48 -0.62 -2.81 -10.17
N HIS A 49 0.66 -2.51 -10.41
CA HIS A 49 1.26 -2.33 -11.73
C HIS A 49 0.69 -1.18 -12.58
N PHE A 50 -0.01 -0.20 -11.98
CA PHE A 50 -0.58 0.91 -12.75
C PHE A 50 0.48 1.83 -13.33
N GLN A 51 1.71 1.84 -12.80
CA GLN A 51 2.84 2.54 -13.41
C GLN A 51 3.19 2.05 -14.83
N GLU A 52 2.74 0.85 -15.21
CA GLU A 52 2.92 0.28 -16.55
C GLU A 52 1.63 0.29 -17.38
N LYS A 53 0.46 0.43 -16.73
CA LYS A 53 -0.86 0.32 -17.37
C LYS A 53 -1.54 1.67 -17.61
N ALA A 54 -1.23 2.68 -16.80
CA ALA A 54 -1.87 3.98 -16.81
C ALA A 54 -0.88 5.10 -17.14
N LYS A 55 -1.41 6.25 -17.60
CA LYS A 55 -0.62 7.45 -17.91
C LYS A 55 -0.48 8.43 -16.73
N ALA A 56 -1.03 8.08 -15.56
CA ALA A 56 -0.99 8.93 -14.38
C ALA A 56 0.43 8.99 -13.79
N SER A 57 0.78 10.12 -13.18
CA SER A 57 2.10 10.31 -12.58
C SER A 57 2.21 9.59 -11.23
N GLU A 58 3.45 9.34 -10.80
CA GLU A 58 3.74 8.83 -9.45
C GLU A 58 3.17 9.75 -8.35
N SER A 59 3.25 11.07 -8.55
CA SER A 59 2.71 12.06 -7.61
C SER A 59 1.19 11.95 -7.43
N PHE A 60 0.46 11.57 -8.49
CA PHE A 60 -0.98 11.36 -8.42
C PHE A 60 -1.31 10.18 -7.50
N TYR A 61 -0.58 9.07 -7.61
CA TYR A 61 -0.81 7.90 -6.75
C TYR A 61 -0.45 8.20 -5.30
N LEU A 62 0.64 8.92 -5.05
CA LEU A 62 0.98 9.38 -3.70
C LEU A 62 -0.12 10.24 -3.08
N GLU A 63 -0.67 11.19 -3.82
CA GLU A 63 -1.78 12.03 -3.34
C GLU A 63 -3.04 11.20 -3.09
N LEU A 64 -3.38 10.30 -4.02
CA LEU A 64 -4.52 9.39 -3.88
C LEU A 64 -4.43 8.54 -2.61
N ASP A 65 -3.26 7.96 -2.36
CA ASP A 65 -2.97 7.13 -1.21
C ASP A 65 -3.09 7.92 0.11
N LEU A 66 -2.60 9.17 0.13
CA LEU A 66 -2.75 10.07 1.26
C LEU A 66 -4.21 10.47 1.50
N GLU A 67 -5.01 10.65 0.46
CA GLU A 67 -6.43 10.95 0.62
C GLU A 67 -7.21 9.76 1.18
N PHE A 68 -6.89 8.52 0.80
CA PHE A 68 -7.45 7.34 1.48
C PHE A 68 -7.02 7.28 2.94
N LEU A 69 -5.73 7.45 3.23
CA LEU A 69 -5.22 7.48 4.60
C LEU A 69 -5.97 8.53 5.46
N ARG A 70 -6.11 9.76 4.97
CA ARG A 70 -6.74 10.86 5.71
C ARG A 70 -8.24 10.69 5.92
N ARG A 71 -8.95 10.12 4.94
CA ARG A 71 -10.42 10.13 4.91
C ARG A 71 -11.05 8.85 5.42
N SER A 72 -10.39 7.71 5.29
CA SER A 72 -11.00 6.41 5.61
C SER A 72 -10.27 5.62 6.69
N ALA A 73 -8.99 5.87 6.96
CA ALA A 73 -8.24 5.05 7.91
C ALA A 73 -8.56 5.41 9.37
N ASP A 74 -8.88 4.39 10.17
CA ASP A 74 -8.96 4.51 11.63
C ASP A 74 -7.60 4.30 12.30
N ALA A 75 -6.69 3.57 11.64
CA ALA A 75 -5.31 3.35 12.08
C ALA A 75 -4.41 2.94 10.90
N VAL A 76 -3.10 2.97 11.13
CA VAL A 76 -2.08 2.56 10.17
C VAL A 76 -1.37 1.31 10.66
N LEU A 77 -1.26 0.31 9.79
CA LEU A 77 -0.37 -0.83 9.95
C LEU A 77 0.90 -0.55 9.14
N ALA A 78 1.98 -0.25 9.84
CA ALA A 78 3.29 -0.05 9.25
C ALA A 78 4.03 -1.39 9.10
N MET A 79 4.26 -1.82 7.86
CA MET A 79 5.00 -3.04 7.53
C MET A 79 6.50 -2.89 7.84
N PRO A 80 7.24 -3.98 8.12
CA PRO A 80 8.69 -3.91 8.32
C PRO A 80 9.42 -3.18 7.18
N GLY A 81 10.29 -2.23 7.54
CA GLY A 81 11.05 -1.42 6.58
C GLY A 81 10.28 -0.22 6.01
N TRP A 82 9.10 0.11 6.54
CA TRP A 82 8.35 1.31 6.20
C TRP A 82 9.16 2.59 6.40
N GLU A 83 10.11 2.61 7.33
CA GLU A 83 10.98 3.77 7.63
C GLU A 83 11.84 4.19 6.43
N ARG A 84 12.02 3.29 5.46
CA ARG A 84 12.77 3.53 4.23
C ARG A 84 11.86 3.80 3.03
N SER A 85 10.54 3.72 3.21
CA SER A 85 9.55 3.93 2.16
C SER A 85 9.17 5.40 2.11
N SER A 86 9.51 6.07 1.01
CA SER A 86 9.11 7.46 0.76
C SER A 86 7.60 7.64 0.70
N GLY A 87 6.84 6.58 0.39
CA GLY A 87 5.37 6.60 0.40
C GLY A 87 4.75 6.29 1.76
N ALA A 88 5.54 5.89 2.76
CA ALA A 88 5.07 5.62 4.13
C ALA A 88 5.55 6.66 5.17
N MET A 89 6.39 7.62 4.74
CA MET A 89 6.87 8.76 5.54
C MET A 89 5.99 10.00 5.35
#